data_AF-A0A8T7E0S3-F1
#
_entry.id   AF-A0A8T7E0S3-F1
#
_cell.length_a   1.000
_cell.length_b   1.000
_cell.length_c   1.000
_cell.angle_alpha   90.00
_cell.angle_beta   90.00
_cell.angle_gamma   90.00
#
_symmetry.space_group_name_H-M   'P 1'
#
loop_
_entity.id
_entity.type
_entity.pdbx_description
1 polymer ?
#
loop_
_entity_poly.entity_id
_entity_poly.type
_entity_poly.pdbx_seq_one_letter_code
_entity_poly.pdbx_strand_id
1 'polypeptide(L)'
;MFGRIRKLREAGVVGINNRNRGYIMPRNPRRLYGLVDDKVRTKSLAMSAGIAVPELYGLIESVHEAHQFTEHVEGRTEFVVKPAHGSGGNGIMVVTGRRRDTYIKGDGTALSAAEVEHHIQNTLGGVYSLGGHPDQAIIEYRVKFDPVFDQVS
;
A
#
# COMPACT_ATOMS: atom_id res chain seq x y z
N MET A 1 12.00 -0.83 -34.80
CA MET A 1 12.09 -0.53 -33.34
C MET A 1 12.31 0.97 -33.07
N PHE A 2 13.31 1.63 -33.68
CA PHE A 2 13.60 3.05 -33.45
C PHE A 2 12.51 4.06 -33.83
N GLY A 3 11.70 3.78 -34.87
CA GLY A 3 10.62 4.67 -35.28
C GLY A 3 9.52 4.86 -34.22
N ARG A 4 9.21 3.83 -33.42
CA ARG A 4 8.23 3.91 -32.33
C ARG A 4 8.76 4.77 -31.17
N ILE A 5 10.02 4.58 -30.81
CA ILE A 5 10.70 5.37 -29.77
C ILE A 5 10.71 6.86 -30.17
N ARG A 6 11.01 7.16 -31.44
CA ARG A 6 10.99 8.53 -31.96
C ARG A 6 9.60 9.17 -31.86
N LYS A 7 8.54 8.49 -32.32
CA LYS A 7 7.16 8.98 -32.23
C LYS A 7 6.73 9.24 -30.77
N LEU A 8 7.08 8.35 -29.85
CA LEU A 8 6.77 8.53 -28.42
C LEU A 8 7.49 9.77 -27.85
N ARG A 9 8.76 9.97 -28.21
CA ARG A 9 9.53 11.15 -27.79
C ARG A 9 8.95 12.44 -28.37
N GLU A 10 8.56 12.44 -29.64
CA GLU A 10 7.90 13.57 -30.32
C GLU A 10 6.54 13.91 -29.67
N ALA A 11 5.81 12.89 -29.20
CA ALA A 11 4.58 13.06 -28.43
C ALA A 11 4.81 13.47 -26.96
N GLY A 12 6.06 13.71 -26.53
CA GLY A 12 6.39 14.15 -25.17
C GLY A 12 6.38 13.03 -24.11
N VAL A 13 6.32 11.76 -24.52
CA VAL A 13 6.34 10.63 -23.58
C VAL A 13 7.72 10.51 -22.94
N VAL A 14 7.75 10.56 -21.61
CA VAL A 14 8.98 10.50 -20.82
C VAL A 14 9.17 9.08 -20.27
N GLY A 15 10.29 8.44 -20.60
CA GLY A 15 10.67 7.15 -20.00
C GLY A 15 11.08 7.29 -18.53
N ILE A 16 11.00 6.18 -17.78
CA ILE A 16 11.23 6.15 -16.32
C ILE A 16 12.57 6.77 -15.91
N ASN A 17 13.64 6.54 -16.68
CA ASN A 17 14.97 7.09 -16.38
C ASN A 17 15.02 8.61 -16.54
N ASN A 18 14.42 9.14 -17.61
CA ASN A 18 14.37 10.59 -17.85
C ASN A 18 13.45 11.28 -16.84
N ARG A 19 12.32 10.63 -16.47
CA ARG A 19 11.44 11.09 -15.38
C ARG A 19 12.22 11.22 -14.08
N ASN A 20 12.94 10.16 -13.70
CA ASN A 20 13.65 10.10 -12.43
C ASN A 20 14.80 11.13 -12.38
N ARG A 21 15.66 11.16 -13.40
CA ARG A 21 16.83 12.05 -13.43
C ARG A 21 16.47 13.51 -13.70
N GLY A 22 15.49 13.76 -14.58
CA GLY A 22 15.16 15.11 -15.04
C GLY A 22 14.14 15.85 -14.15
N TYR A 23 13.26 15.14 -13.46
CA TYR A 23 12.14 15.76 -12.75
C TYR A 23 12.07 15.37 -11.27
N ILE A 24 12.22 14.10 -10.94
CA ILE A 24 12.04 13.62 -9.56
C ILE A 24 13.26 13.96 -8.70
N MET A 25 14.44 13.45 -9.04
CA MET A 25 15.65 13.60 -8.21
C MET A 25 16.03 15.07 -7.93
N PRO A 26 15.99 16.00 -8.90
CA PRO A 26 16.34 17.40 -8.62
C PRO A 26 15.34 18.14 -7.73
N ARG A 27 14.08 17.69 -7.69
CA ARG A 27 12.99 18.36 -6.96
C ARG A 27 12.67 17.73 -5.62
N ASN A 28 13.26 16.57 -5.31
CA ASN A 28 13.02 15.84 -4.06
C ASN A 28 14.34 15.72 -3.29
N PRO A 29 14.63 16.65 -2.37
CA PRO A 29 15.81 16.57 -1.52
C PRO A 29 15.82 15.27 -0.71
N ARG A 30 16.94 14.52 -0.74
CA ARG A 30 17.06 13.21 -0.07
C ARG A 30 16.73 13.24 1.43
N ARG A 31 17.02 14.36 2.10
CA ARG A 31 16.70 14.55 3.53
C ARG A 31 15.20 14.43 3.85
N LEU A 32 14.33 14.58 2.84
CA LEU A 32 12.87 14.49 2.98
C LEU A 32 12.31 13.12 2.61
N TYR A 33 13.12 12.17 2.14
CA TYR A 33 12.62 10.87 1.67
C TYR A 33 11.95 10.08 2.80
N GLY A 34 12.50 10.15 4.02
CA GLY A 34 11.89 9.54 5.20
C GLY A 34 10.51 10.11 5.58
N LEU A 35 10.04 11.19 4.95
CA LEU A 35 8.66 11.67 5.10
C LEU A 35 7.67 10.87 4.25
N VAL A 36 8.13 10.28 3.15
CA VAL A 36 7.30 9.62 2.13
C VAL A 36 7.56 8.12 1.98
N ASP A 37 8.71 7.63 2.45
CA ASP A 37 9.04 6.20 2.47
C ASP A 37 8.24 5.43 3.53
N ASP A 38 7.82 6.13 4.59
CA ASP A 38 6.93 5.64 5.64
C ASP A 38 5.50 6.15 5.38
N LYS A 39 4.59 5.21 5.12
CA LYS A 39 3.17 5.51 4.84
C LYS A 39 2.43 6.06 6.06
N VAL A 40 2.82 5.68 7.29
CA VAL A 40 2.23 6.21 8.52
C VAL A 40 2.56 7.70 8.64
N ARG A 41 3.85 8.04 8.50
CA ARG A 41 4.30 9.43 8.52
C ARG A 41 3.71 10.27 7.39
N THR A 42 3.67 9.71 6.18
CA THR A 42 3.03 10.35 5.02
C THR A 42 1.57 10.68 5.31
N LYS A 43 0.83 9.72 5.89
CA LYS A 43 -0.59 9.88 6.22
C LYS A 43 -0.79 11.00 7.24
N SER A 44 0.00 11.02 8.31
CA SER A 44 -0.07 12.08 9.33
C SER A 44 0.18 13.47 8.75
N LEU A 45 1.16 13.61 7.85
CA LEU A 45 1.44 14.87 7.16
C LEU A 45 0.29 15.29 6.23
N ALA A 46 -0.25 14.34 5.47
CA ALA A 46 -1.38 14.58 4.57
C ALA A 46 -2.63 15.04 5.34
N MET A 47 -2.97 14.35 6.44
CA MET A 47 -4.08 14.73 7.32
C MET A 47 -3.88 16.13 7.91
N SER A 48 -2.67 16.44 8.38
CA SER A 48 -2.34 17.77 8.93
C SER A 48 -2.47 18.88 7.89
N ALA A 49 -2.30 18.56 6.61
CA ALA A 49 -2.46 19.47 5.49
C ALA A 49 -3.90 19.50 4.92
N GLY A 50 -4.85 18.77 5.51
CA GLY A 50 -6.24 18.68 5.01
C GLY A 50 -6.38 17.86 3.72
N ILE A 51 -5.40 16.99 3.41
CA ILE A 51 -5.45 16.10 2.24
C ILE A 51 -6.17 14.82 2.64
N ALA A 52 -7.16 14.42 1.83
CA ALA A 52 -7.91 13.19 2.03
C ALA A 52 -6.99 11.96 1.92
N VAL A 53 -7.13 11.05 2.88
CA VAL A 53 -6.40 9.77 2.95
C VAL A 53 -7.37 8.66 3.34
N PRO A 54 -7.08 7.38 2.99
CA PRO A 54 -7.87 6.26 3.48
C PRO A 54 -7.93 6.23 5.01
N GLU A 55 -9.10 5.98 5.58
CA GLU A 55 -9.29 5.85 7.02
C GLU A 55 -8.38 4.74 7.57
N LEU A 56 -7.62 5.05 8.61
CA LEU A 56 -6.80 4.07 9.32
C LEU A 56 -7.67 3.32 10.33
N TYR A 57 -7.70 1.99 10.24
CA TYR A 57 -8.43 1.13 11.19
C TYR A 57 -7.52 0.64 12.31
N GLY A 58 -6.24 0.41 12.00
CA GLY A 58 -5.26 -0.05 12.96
C GLY A 58 -3.83 0.10 12.44
N LEU A 59 -2.91 0.34 13.36
CA LEU A 59 -1.48 0.21 13.14
C LEU A 59 -0.99 -0.88 14.09
N ILE A 60 -0.40 -1.93 13.52
CA ILE A 60 0.12 -3.06 14.28
C ILE A 60 1.64 -2.96 14.26
N GLU A 61 2.23 -2.89 15.45
CA GLU A 61 3.67 -2.70 15.66
C GLU A 61 4.34 -3.95 16.25
N SER A 62 3.56 -4.91 16.76
CA SER A 62 4.09 -6.11 17.39
C SER A 62 3.31 -7.39 17.02
N VAL A 63 4.00 -8.54 17.13
CA VAL A 63 3.37 -9.86 16.91
C VAL A 63 2.23 -10.11 17.90
N HIS A 64 2.34 -9.58 19.11
CA HIS A 64 1.28 -9.68 20.11
C HIS A 64 -0.01 -8.98 19.64
N GLU A 65 0.11 -7.76 19.13
CA GLU A 65 -1.01 -7.00 18.55
C GLU A 65 -1.56 -7.65 17.29
N ALA A 66 -0.76 -8.42 16.54
CA ALA A 66 -1.22 -9.13 15.35
C ALA A 66 -2.40 -10.08 15.67
N HIS A 67 -2.41 -10.72 16.83
CA HIS A 67 -3.52 -11.58 17.26
C HIS A 67 -4.85 -10.82 17.44
N GLN A 68 -4.78 -9.50 17.66
CA GLN A 68 -5.93 -8.63 17.89
C GLN A 68 -6.39 -7.91 16.61
N PHE A 69 -5.86 -8.29 15.44
CA PHE A 69 -6.22 -7.62 14.18
C PHE A 69 -7.72 -7.64 13.87
N THR A 70 -8.44 -8.65 14.35
CA THR A 70 -9.88 -8.81 14.17
C THR A 70 -10.68 -7.69 14.84
N GLU A 71 -10.18 -7.13 15.93
CA GLU A 71 -10.77 -5.99 16.64
C GLU A 71 -10.68 -4.73 15.78
N HIS A 72 -9.55 -4.51 15.08
CA HIS A 72 -9.38 -3.38 14.16
C HIS A 72 -10.34 -3.43 12.97
N VAL A 73 -10.75 -4.61 12.54
CA VAL A 73 -11.67 -4.81 11.39
C VAL A 73 -13.09 -5.17 11.82
N GLU A 74 -13.43 -5.01 13.10
CA GLU A 74 -14.78 -5.29 13.59
C GLU A 74 -15.81 -4.40 12.86
N GLY A 75 -16.95 -5.01 12.50
CA GLY A 75 -18.01 -4.36 11.73
C GLY A 75 -17.65 -4.08 10.26
N ARG A 76 -16.43 -4.42 9.81
CA ARG A 76 -15.95 -4.15 8.45
C ARG A 76 -15.76 -5.44 7.68
N THR A 77 -16.23 -5.44 6.43
CA THR A 77 -16.11 -6.59 5.53
C THR A 77 -14.98 -6.43 4.50
N GLU A 78 -14.43 -5.21 4.38
CA GLU A 78 -13.43 -4.85 3.38
C GLU A 78 -12.34 -4.01 4.04
N PHE A 79 -11.08 -4.34 3.76
CA PHE A 79 -9.91 -3.62 4.29
C PHE A 79 -8.66 -3.96 3.47
N VAL A 80 -7.60 -3.19 3.70
CA VAL A 80 -6.27 -3.46 3.16
C VAL A 80 -5.30 -3.61 4.31
N VAL A 81 -4.44 -4.63 4.24
CA VAL A 81 -3.25 -4.77 5.08
C VAL A 81 -2.02 -4.50 4.23
N LYS A 82 -1.11 -3.64 4.68
CA LYS A 82 0.13 -3.34 3.95
C LYS A 82 1.28 -2.95 4.88
N PRO A 83 2.56 -3.18 4.48
CA PRO A 83 3.71 -2.64 5.18
C PRO A 83 3.70 -1.11 5.22
N ALA A 84 4.19 -0.51 6.31
CA ALA A 84 4.39 0.93 6.40
C ALA A 84 5.48 1.39 5.42
N HIS A 85 6.55 0.63 5.27
CA HIS A 85 7.62 0.92 4.32
C HIS A 85 7.34 0.33 2.93
N GLY A 86 7.90 0.94 1.89
CA GLY A 86 7.68 0.53 0.51
C GLY A 86 8.43 -0.76 0.14
N SER A 87 7.86 -1.54 -0.78
CA SER A 87 8.56 -2.64 -1.50
C SER A 87 8.06 -2.85 -2.92
N GLY A 88 7.62 -1.78 -3.58
CA GLY A 88 7.18 -1.83 -4.97
C GLY A 88 5.87 -2.60 -5.21
N GLY A 89 5.02 -2.73 -4.18
CA GLY A 89 3.71 -3.38 -4.27
C GLY A 89 3.64 -4.76 -3.59
N ASN A 90 4.76 -5.30 -3.14
CA ASN A 90 4.78 -6.55 -2.37
C ASN A 90 4.17 -6.35 -0.97
N GLY A 91 3.56 -7.40 -0.42
CA GLY A 91 3.00 -7.40 0.93
C GLY A 91 1.65 -6.72 1.10
N ILE A 92 1.04 -6.20 0.02
CA ILE A 92 -0.31 -5.65 0.07
C ILE A 92 -1.33 -6.79 -0.01
N MET A 93 -2.12 -6.96 1.05
CA MET A 93 -3.27 -7.86 1.07
C MET A 93 -4.55 -7.03 1.00
N VAL A 94 -5.33 -7.24 -0.06
CA VAL A 94 -6.61 -6.55 -0.26
C VAL A 94 -7.75 -7.53 0.02
N VAL A 95 -8.50 -7.28 1.09
CA VAL A 95 -9.70 -8.01 1.46
C VAL A 95 -10.92 -7.28 0.90
N THR A 96 -11.66 -7.96 0.03
CA THR A 96 -12.80 -7.42 -0.70
C THR A 96 -14.16 -7.82 -0.18
N GLY A 97 -14.21 -8.71 0.79
CA GLY A 97 -15.43 -9.12 1.45
C GLY A 97 -15.17 -10.06 2.62
N ARG A 98 -16.23 -10.38 3.37
CA ARG A 98 -16.22 -11.35 4.44
C ARG A 98 -17.47 -12.21 4.36
N ARG A 99 -17.31 -13.53 4.55
CA ARG A 99 -18.40 -14.51 4.66
C ARG A 99 -18.21 -15.30 5.95
N ARG A 100 -19.06 -15.04 6.96
CA ARG A 100 -18.89 -15.59 8.32
C ARG A 100 -17.46 -15.31 8.84
N ASP A 101 -16.65 -16.34 9.02
CA ASP A 101 -15.27 -16.25 9.55
C ASP A 101 -14.19 -16.29 8.48
N THR A 102 -14.60 -16.15 7.21
CA THR A 102 -13.71 -16.21 6.05
C THR A 102 -13.64 -14.84 5.38
N TYR A 103 -12.42 -14.34 5.19
CA TYR A 103 -12.12 -13.14 4.41
C TYR A 103 -11.91 -13.50 2.94
N ILE A 104 -12.33 -12.64 2.03
CA ILE A 104 -12.23 -12.86 0.58
C ILE A 104 -11.27 -11.84 -0.01
N LYS A 105 -10.29 -12.29 -0.79
CA LYS A 105 -9.37 -11.44 -1.54
C LYS A 105 -9.99 -10.95 -2.85
N GLY A 106 -9.37 -9.94 -3.47
CA GLY A 106 -9.79 -9.41 -4.79
C GLY A 106 -9.77 -10.43 -5.93
N ASP A 107 -8.96 -11.48 -5.83
CA ASP A 107 -8.89 -12.61 -6.76
C ASP A 107 -9.91 -13.72 -6.45
N GLY A 108 -10.73 -13.55 -5.40
CA GLY A 108 -11.71 -14.53 -4.94
C GLY A 108 -11.15 -15.58 -3.97
N THR A 109 -9.84 -15.58 -3.67
CA THR A 109 -9.25 -16.50 -2.69
C THR A 109 -9.85 -16.25 -1.30
N ALA A 110 -10.21 -17.34 -0.62
CA ALA A 110 -10.67 -17.35 0.75
C ALA A 110 -9.49 -17.41 1.72
N LEU A 111 -9.55 -16.62 2.79
CA LEU A 111 -8.57 -16.57 3.88
C LEU A 111 -9.27 -16.76 5.22
N SER A 112 -8.70 -17.58 6.08
CA SER A 112 -9.00 -17.65 7.51
C SER A 112 -8.40 -16.44 8.26
N ALA A 113 -8.87 -16.21 9.48
CA ALA A 113 -8.26 -15.18 10.33
C ALA A 113 -6.78 -15.47 10.63
N ALA A 114 -6.41 -16.74 10.82
CA ALA A 114 -5.03 -17.14 11.05
C ALA A 114 -4.12 -16.84 9.85
N GLU A 115 -4.62 -16.95 8.62
CA GLU A 115 -3.84 -16.60 7.41
C GLU A 115 -3.62 -15.08 7.28
N VAL A 116 -4.62 -14.27 7.67
CA VAL A 116 -4.46 -12.80 7.72
C VAL A 116 -3.47 -12.41 8.80
N GLU A 117 -3.58 -13.01 10.00
CA GLU A 117 -2.64 -12.79 11.10
C GLU A 117 -1.20 -13.17 10.70
N HIS A 118 -1.01 -14.33 10.07
CA HIS A 118 0.29 -14.77 9.58
C HIS A 118 0.88 -13.81 8.53
N HIS A 119 0.05 -13.24 7.65
CA HIS A 119 0.48 -12.21 6.71
C HIS A 119 0.94 -10.93 7.42
N ILE A 120 0.23 -10.52 8.47
CA ILE A 120 0.63 -9.40 9.33
C ILE A 120 1.99 -9.70 10.00
N GLN A 121 2.17 -10.90 10.57
CA GLN A 121 3.43 -11.32 11.19
C GLN A 121 4.59 -11.31 10.20
N ASN A 122 4.40 -11.78 8.96
CA ASN A 122 5.40 -11.68 7.89
C ASN A 122 5.74 -10.23 7.54
N THR A 123 4.75 -9.35 7.57
CA THR A 123 4.95 -7.91 7.37
C THR A 123 5.83 -7.33 8.48
N LEU A 124 5.51 -7.64 9.74
CA LEU A 124 6.30 -7.21 10.91
C LEU A 124 7.73 -7.74 10.86
N GLY A 125 7.92 -8.98 10.40
CA GLY A 125 9.23 -9.61 10.21
C GLY A 125 10.03 -9.06 9.03
N GLY A 126 9.50 -8.09 8.28
CA GLY A 126 10.21 -7.44 7.19
C GLY A 126 10.26 -8.22 5.87
N VAL A 127 9.47 -9.30 5.72
CA VAL A 127 9.42 -10.12 4.49
C VAL A 127 9.09 -9.27 3.27
N TYR A 128 8.30 -8.21 3.48
CA TYR A 128 7.85 -7.30 2.43
C TYR A 128 8.49 -5.92 2.51
N SER A 129 9.59 -5.74 3.23
CA SER A 129 10.26 -4.44 3.39
C SER A 129 11.51 -4.35 2.53
N LEU A 130 11.78 -3.19 1.95
CA LEU A 130 13.04 -2.92 1.25
C LEU A 130 14.22 -3.09 2.23
N GLY A 131 14.91 -4.23 2.14
CA GLY A 131 16.06 -4.55 3.01
C GLY A 131 15.79 -5.58 4.10
N GLY A 132 14.58 -6.14 4.20
CA GLY A 132 14.28 -7.18 5.19
C GLY A 132 14.23 -6.69 6.64
N HIS A 133 14.12 -5.37 6.85
CA HIS A 133 14.05 -4.78 8.17
C HIS A 133 12.65 -4.96 8.77
N PRO A 134 12.54 -5.10 10.11
CA PRO A 134 11.26 -5.06 10.80
C PRO A 134 10.43 -3.85 10.39
N ASP A 135 9.13 -4.03 10.28
CA ASP A 135 8.20 -3.01 9.81
C ASP A 135 6.92 -3.01 10.65
N GLN A 136 6.03 -2.07 10.37
CA GLN A 136 4.68 -2.01 10.91
C GLN A 136 3.67 -2.45 9.85
N ALA A 137 2.55 -3.03 10.28
CA ALA A 137 1.44 -3.36 9.40
C ALA A 137 0.31 -2.33 9.56
N ILE A 138 -0.08 -1.73 8.45
CA ILE A 138 -1.19 -0.77 8.36
C ILE A 138 -2.45 -1.54 7.96
N ILE A 139 -3.51 -1.40 8.75
CA ILE A 139 -4.87 -1.84 8.40
C ILE A 139 -5.71 -0.60 8.10
N GLU A 140 -6.28 -0.50 6.90
CA GLU A 140 -7.02 0.69 6.48
C GLU A 140 -8.18 0.39 5.52
N TYR A 141 -8.96 1.43 5.27
CA TYR A 141 -10.03 1.44 4.27
C TYR A 141 -9.53 1.00 2.89
N ARG A 142 -10.26 0.05 2.29
CA ARG A 142 -10.07 -0.32 0.89
C ARG A 142 -10.70 0.74 0.00
N VAL A 143 -9.86 1.50 -0.70
CA VAL A 143 -10.32 2.49 -1.69
C VAL A 143 -11.20 1.82 -2.73
N LYS A 144 -12.43 2.32 -2.87
CA LYS A 144 -13.34 1.98 -3.96
C LYS A 144 -13.13 2.97 -5.08
N PHE A 145 -12.67 2.48 -6.22
CA PHE A 145 -12.47 3.33 -7.39
C PHE A 145 -13.81 3.90 -7.84
N ASP A 146 -13.77 5.15 -8.31
CA ASP A 146 -14.92 5.76 -8.96
C ASP A 146 -15.20 5.00 -10.27
N PRO A 147 -16.48 4.73 -10.61
CA PRO A 147 -16.86 4.01 -11.85
C PRO A 147 -16.28 4.61 -13.13
N VAL A 148 -15.88 5.89 -13.13
CA VAL A 148 -15.19 6.52 -14.26
C VAL A 148 -13.91 5.77 -14.66
N PHE A 149 -13.29 5.03 -13.74
CA PHE A 149 -12.06 4.27 -13.98
C PHE A 149 -12.30 2.82 -14.44
N ASP A 150 -13.54 2.36 -14.58
CA ASP A 150 -13.87 0.97 -14.94
C ASP A 150 -13.30 0.56 -16.31
N GLN A 151 -13.12 1.49 -17.25
CA GLN A 151 -12.60 1.20 -18.59
C GLN A 151 -11.08 1.03 -18.66
N VAL A 152 -10.35 1.38 -17.60
CA VAL A 152 -8.87 1.38 -17.57
C VAL A 152 -8.29 0.55 -16.42
N SER A 153 -9.15 -0.07 -15.59
CA SER A 153 -8.76 -0.85 -14.41
C SER A 153 -8.79 -2.35 -14.68
#